data_AF-A0A918JG98-F1
#
_entry.id   AF-A0A918JG98-F1
#
_cell.length_a   1.000
_cell.length_b   1.000
_cell.length_c   1.000
_cell.angle_alpha   90.00
_cell.angle_beta   90.00
_cell.angle_gamma   90.00
#
_symmetry.space_group_name_H-M   'P 1'
#
loop_
_entity.id
_entity.type
_entity.pdbx_description
1 polymer ?
#
loop_
_entity_poly.entity_id
_entity_poly.type
_entity_poly.pdbx_seq_one_letter_code
_entity_poly.pdbx_strand_id
1 'polypeptide(L)'
;MRYVAFAFFCVCLTGFYYLLTMAPMEYTTVDELAGLLNVSVDDDSTKLARDVLMIALAGLIPAFLAQSYEPRGKWFCLAVTIAGTVFLHGNTGIAFWDPVGFERFINTYLYGDNPSGVTLAVALVLSPVIWLSIFTFAKPSRRERMWMHPD
;
A
#
# COMPACT_ATOMS: atom_id res chain seq x y z
N MET A 1 6.85 -16.53 13.50
CA MET A 1 6.40 -16.42 14.93
C MET A 1 5.41 -17.54 15.29
N ARG A 2 4.90 -17.63 16.53
CA ARG A 2 3.65 -18.40 16.80
C ARG A 2 2.53 -17.85 15.91
N TYR A 3 1.67 -18.70 15.35
CA TYR A 3 0.64 -18.32 14.36
C TYR A 3 -0.21 -17.10 14.76
N VAL A 4 -0.53 -16.97 16.04
CA VAL A 4 -1.28 -15.83 16.59
C VAL A 4 -0.52 -14.52 16.42
N ALA A 5 0.76 -14.48 16.77
CA ALA A 5 1.59 -13.27 16.62
C ALA A 5 1.79 -12.89 15.15
N PHE A 6 1.89 -13.88 14.25
CA PHE A 6 1.92 -13.65 12.81
C PHE A 6 0.62 -13.00 12.30
N ALA A 7 -0.54 -13.50 12.75
CA ALA A 7 -1.83 -12.93 12.40
C ALA A 7 -1.96 -11.48 12.89
N PHE A 8 -1.60 -11.20 14.15
CA PHE A 8 -1.56 -9.84 14.68
C PHE A 8 -0.64 -8.92 13.89
N PHE A 9 0.55 -9.40 13.53
CA PHE A 9 1.49 -8.65 12.71
C PHE A 9 0.87 -8.25 11.36
N CYS A 10 0.21 -9.18 10.67
CA CYS A 10 -0.47 -8.91 9.40
C CYS A 10 -1.60 -7.87 9.56
N VAL A 11 -2.42 -8.00 10.61
CA VAL A 11 -3.51 -7.05 10.90
C VAL A 11 -2.96 -5.65 11.17
N CYS A 12 -1.91 -5.52 11.97
CA CYS A 12 -1.25 -4.25 12.24
C CYS A 12 -0.67 -3.64 10.95
N LEU A 13 -0.01 -4.47 10.12
CA LEU A 13 0.55 -4.03 8.83
C LEU A 13 -0.56 -3.52 7.91
N THR A 14 -1.69 -4.22 7.88
CA THR A 14 -2.88 -3.88 7.08
C THR A 14 -3.43 -2.51 7.47
N GLY A 15 -3.68 -2.30 8.77
CA GLY A 15 -4.20 -1.04 9.28
C GLY A 15 -3.24 0.12 9.02
N PHE A 16 -1.94 -0.11 9.24
CA PHE A 16 -0.92 0.90 8.98
C PHE A 16 -0.83 1.25 7.48
N TYR A 17 -0.83 0.25 6.60
CA TYR A 17 -0.78 0.48 5.17
C TYR A 17 -2.04 1.17 4.65
N TYR A 18 -3.21 0.81 5.17
CA TYR A 18 -4.47 1.51 4.91
C TYR A 18 -4.39 2.99 5.30
N LEU A 19 -3.96 3.32 6.53
CA LEU A 19 -3.85 4.70 6.98
C LEU A 19 -2.90 5.54 6.12
N LEU A 20 -1.76 4.97 5.71
CA LEU A 20 -0.80 5.66 4.84
C LEU A 20 -1.34 5.92 3.43
N THR A 21 -2.26 5.09 2.97
CA THR A 21 -2.82 5.16 1.61
C THR A 21 -4.21 5.80 1.58
N MET A 22 -4.79 6.12 2.73
CA MET A 22 -6.10 6.79 2.84
C MET A 22 -6.08 8.17 2.17
N ALA A 23 -5.11 9.02 2.52
CA ALA A 23 -5.00 10.36 1.94
C ALA A 23 -4.88 10.37 0.39
N PRO A 24 -4.01 9.57 -0.25
CA PRO A 24 -3.93 9.53 -1.72
C PRO A 24 -5.08 8.75 -2.39
N MET A 25 -5.86 7.93 -1.67
CA MET A 25 -6.99 7.16 -2.23
C MET A 25 -8.35 7.84 -2.06
N GLU A 26 -8.48 8.77 -1.11
CA GLU A 26 -9.69 9.58 -0.91
C GLU A 26 -9.67 10.81 -1.82
N TYR A 27 -10.28 10.68 -3.00
CA TYR A 27 -10.49 11.81 -3.91
C TYR A 27 -11.38 12.92 -3.34
N THR A 28 -12.23 12.63 -2.34
CA THR A 28 -13.24 13.56 -1.81
C THR A 28 -12.74 14.50 -0.70
N THR A 29 -11.76 14.09 0.12
CA THR A 29 -11.26 14.92 1.23
C THR A 29 -10.10 15.82 0.83
N VAL A 30 -9.40 15.50 -0.27
CA VAL A 30 -8.31 16.35 -0.78
C VAL A 30 -8.85 17.66 -1.35
N ASP A 31 -10.04 17.70 -1.94
CA ASP A 31 -10.60 18.97 -2.43
C ASP A 31 -11.11 19.83 -1.26
N GLU A 32 -11.60 19.23 -0.18
CA GLU A 32 -11.93 19.93 1.08
C GLU A 32 -10.67 20.42 1.83
N LEU A 33 -9.59 19.63 1.85
CA LEU A 33 -8.33 19.98 2.51
C LEU A 33 -7.46 20.93 1.68
N ALA A 34 -7.45 20.80 0.35
CA ALA A 34 -6.80 21.72 -0.58
C ALA A 34 -7.54 23.06 -0.65
N GLY A 35 -8.88 23.04 -0.53
CA GLY A 35 -9.69 24.24 -0.29
C GLY A 35 -9.33 24.95 1.03
N LEU A 36 -8.93 24.19 2.06
CA LEU A 36 -8.48 24.74 3.35
C LEU A 36 -7.05 25.30 3.31
N LEU A 37 -6.20 24.75 2.44
CA LEU A 37 -4.79 25.15 2.29
C LEU A 37 -4.53 26.11 1.13
N ASN A 38 -5.54 26.44 0.32
CA ASN A 38 -5.46 27.37 -0.81
C ASN A 38 -4.37 26.99 -1.85
N VAL A 39 -4.04 25.70 -1.94
CA VAL A 39 -3.10 25.17 -2.94
C VAL A 39 -3.91 24.56 -4.07
N SER A 40 -4.13 25.33 -5.13
CA SER A 40 -4.67 24.77 -6.38
C SER A 40 -3.58 23.92 -7.03
N VAL A 41 -3.75 22.59 -7.01
CA VAL A 41 -3.03 21.71 -7.93
C VAL A 41 -3.85 21.74 -9.22
N ASP A 42 -3.59 22.74 -10.07
CA ASP A 42 -4.39 23.09 -11.25
C ASP A 42 -4.41 22.05 -12.38
N ASP A 43 -3.78 20.87 -12.20
CA ASP A 43 -3.72 19.82 -13.21
C ASP A 43 -3.96 18.44 -12.59
N ASP A 44 -5.06 17.79 -13.01
CA ASP A 44 -5.47 16.44 -12.60
C ASP A 44 -4.34 15.41 -12.78
N SER A 45 -3.47 15.61 -13.77
CA SER A 45 -2.32 14.73 -14.02
C SER A 45 -1.25 14.85 -12.94
N THR A 46 -1.04 16.05 -12.40
CA THR A 46 -0.04 16.32 -11.35
C THR A 46 -0.54 15.79 -10.00
N LYS A 47 -1.85 15.92 -9.72
CA LYS A 47 -2.50 15.30 -8.55
C LYS A 47 -2.35 13.78 -8.59
N LEU A 48 -2.69 13.15 -9.73
CA LEU A 48 -2.56 11.70 -9.91
C LEU A 48 -1.11 11.22 -9.75
N ALA A 49 -0.13 11.92 -10.35
CA ALA A 49 1.27 11.54 -10.21
C ALA A 49 1.76 11.60 -8.76
N ARG A 50 1.33 12.64 -8.01
CA ARG A 50 1.62 12.77 -6.58
C ARG A 50 1.01 11.62 -5.78
N ASP A 51 -0.25 11.28 -6.02
CA ASP A 51 -0.95 10.23 -5.28
C ASP A 51 -0.35 8.86 -5.55
N VAL A 52 -0.02 8.55 -6.81
CA VAL A 52 0.71 7.34 -7.18
C VAL A 52 2.07 7.28 -6.48
N LEU A 53 2.82 8.38 -6.44
CA LEU A 53 4.11 8.43 -5.75
C LEU A 53 3.95 8.21 -4.24
N MET A 54 2.93 8.82 -3.62
CA MET A 54 2.64 8.63 -2.20
C MET A 54 2.30 7.17 -1.89
N ILE A 55 1.48 6.51 -2.70
CA ILE A 55 1.16 5.09 -2.55
C ILE A 55 2.41 4.22 -2.77
N ALA A 56 3.23 4.55 -3.77
CA ALA A 56 4.49 3.87 -4.05
C ALA A 56 5.42 3.92 -2.84
N LEU A 57 5.59 5.09 -2.23
CA LEU A 57 6.39 5.26 -1.01
C LEU A 57 5.75 4.58 0.19
N ALA A 58 4.43 4.64 0.35
CA ALA A 58 3.72 3.95 1.43
C ALA A 58 3.93 2.43 1.36
N GLY A 59 3.99 1.85 0.15
CA GLY A 59 4.23 0.41 -0.07
C GLY A 59 5.61 -0.07 0.38
N LEU A 60 6.58 0.83 0.56
CA LEU A 60 7.92 0.51 1.06
C LEU A 60 7.87 -0.09 2.46
N ILE A 61 7.06 0.50 3.34
CA ILE A 61 7.02 0.14 4.77
C ILE A 61 6.51 -1.29 4.99
N PRO A 62 5.33 -1.70 4.48
CA PRO A 62 4.88 -3.07 4.65
C PRO A 62 5.84 -4.08 4.00
N ALA A 63 6.45 -3.74 2.86
CA ALA A 63 7.45 -4.60 2.22
C ALA A 63 8.71 -4.79 3.09
N PHE A 64 9.24 -3.69 3.65
CA PHE A 64 10.42 -3.71 4.51
C PHE A 64 10.16 -4.49 5.80
N LEU A 65 9.03 -4.22 6.46
CA LEU A 65 8.65 -4.88 7.71
C LEU A 65 8.39 -6.38 7.48
N ALA A 66 7.67 -6.76 6.43
CA ALA A 66 7.45 -8.17 6.09
C ALA A 66 8.77 -8.90 5.81
N GLN A 67 9.69 -8.28 5.06
CA GLN A 67 11.01 -8.85 4.78
C GLN A 67 11.89 -8.98 6.04
N SER A 68 11.79 -8.03 6.97
CA SER A 68 12.65 -7.97 8.15
C SER A 68 12.17 -8.88 9.28
N TYR A 69 10.87 -8.89 9.57
CA TYR A 69 10.30 -9.60 10.72
C TYR A 69 9.76 -10.99 10.37
N GLU A 70 9.35 -11.23 9.12
CA GLU A 70 8.78 -12.52 8.69
C GLU A 70 9.37 -13.02 7.34
N PRO A 71 10.70 -13.22 7.23
CA PRO A 71 11.35 -13.52 5.95
C PRO A 71 10.87 -14.82 5.27
N ARG A 72 10.37 -15.79 6.05
CA ARG A 72 9.80 -17.05 5.54
C ARG A 72 8.36 -16.90 5.05
N GLY A 73 7.58 -16.01 5.69
CA GLY A 73 6.16 -15.78 5.41
C GLY A 73 5.86 -14.47 4.69
N LYS A 74 6.89 -13.70 4.28
CA LYS A 74 6.79 -12.33 3.77
C LYS A 74 5.76 -12.13 2.67
N TRP A 75 5.69 -13.06 1.71
CA TRP A 75 4.74 -12.98 0.60
C TRP A 75 3.30 -13.20 1.06
N PHE A 76 3.09 -14.13 1.99
CA PHE A 76 1.78 -14.37 2.58
C PHE A 76 1.35 -13.18 3.46
N CYS A 77 2.26 -12.65 4.29
CA CYS A 77 2.03 -11.43 5.07
C CYS A 77 1.62 -10.27 4.18
N LEU A 78 2.34 -10.07 3.07
CA LEU A 78 2.06 -9.00 2.12
C LEU A 78 0.72 -9.20 1.42
N ALA A 79 0.39 -10.43 1.00
CA ALA A 79 -0.89 -10.75 0.38
C ALA A 79 -2.08 -10.46 1.33
N VAL A 80 -1.98 -10.86 2.60
CA VAL A 80 -2.98 -10.54 3.61
C VAL A 80 -3.09 -9.03 3.84
N THR A 81 -1.95 -8.34 3.89
CA THR A 81 -1.90 -6.87 4.04
C THR A 81 -2.62 -6.17 2.90
N ILE A 82 -2.29 -6.52 1.65
CA ILE A 82 -2.90 -5.93 0.45
C ILE A 82 -4.39 -6.23 0.43
N ALA A 83 -4.79 -7.49 0.63
CA ALA A 83 -6.19 -7.88 0.63
C ALA A 83 -6.99 -7.14 1.70
N GLY A 84 -6.45 -7.05 2.92
CA GLY A 84 -7.06 -6.28 3.99
C GLY A 84 -7.15 -4.80 3.67
N THR A 85 -6.10 -4.18 3.11
CA THR A 85 -6.12 -2.75 2.75
C THR A 85 -7.12 -2.46 1.64
N VAL A 86 -7.24 -3.34 0.64
CA VAL A 86 -8.28 -3.27 -0.40
C VAL A 86 -9.68 -3.35 0.20
N PHE A 87 -9.91 -4.29 1.11
CA PHE A 87 -11.17 -4.43 1.84
C PHE A 87 -11.54 -3.15 2.61
N LEU A 88 -10.57 -2.54 3.28
CA LEU A 88 -10.78 -1.31 4.06
C LEU A 88 -11.07 -0.10 3.17
N HIS A 89 -10.35 0.07 2.06
CA HIS A 89 -10.62 1.14 1.10
C HIS A 89 -12.01 1.05 0.48
N GLY A 90 -12.52 -0.16 0.25
CA GLY A 90 -13.90 -0.33 -0.22
C GLY A 90 -14.97 -0.05 0.83
N ASN A 91 -14.59 0.11 2.10
CA ASN A 91 -15.48 0.41 3.22
C ASN A 91 -15.27 1.81 3.81
N THR A 92 -14.43 2.64 3.18
CA THR A 92 -14.20 4.03 3.58
C THR A 92 -15.53 4.80 3.60
N GLY A 93 -15.79 5.54 4.69
CA GLY A 93 -17.02 6.33 4.86
C GLY A 93 -18.29 5.53 5.20
N ILE A 94 -18.20 4.21 5.41
CA ILE A 94 -19.34 3.35 5.78
C ILE A 94 -19.00 2.59 7.08
N ALA A 95 -19.11 1.26 7.07
CA ALA A 95 -18.80 0.38 8.19
C ALA A 95 -17.54 -0.41 7.84
N PHE A 96 -16.50 -0.24 8.67
CA PHE A 96 -15.15 -0.79 8.44
C PHE A 96 -15.11 -2.31 8.23
N TRP A 97 -16.09 -3.06 8.75
CA TRP A 97 -16.15 -4.53 8.71
C TRP A 97 -17.26 -5.09 7.80
N ASP A 98 -17.81 -4.27 6.90
CA ASP A 98 -18.83 -4.74 5.96
C ASP A 98 -18.23 -5.76 4.98
N PRO A 99 -18.74 -7.01 4.90
CA PRO A 99 -18.20 -8.06 4.04
C PRO A 99 -18.21 -7.70 2.54
N VAL A 100 -18.99 -6.69 2.15
CA VAL A 100 -19.10 -6.21 0.75
C VAL A 100 -17.94 -5.28 0.36
N GLY A 101 -16.99 -5.00 1.25
CA GLY A 101 -15.87 -4.07 1.01
C GLY A 101 -15.07 -4.37 -0.25
N PHE A 102 -14.78 -5.63 -0.56
CA PHE A 102 -14.06 -5.98 -1.81
C PHE A 102 -14.85 -5.62 -3.07
N GLU A 103 -16.15 -5.89 -3.08
CA GLU A 103 -17.02 -5.59 -4.21
C GLU A 103 -17.11 -4.07 -4.41
N ARG A 104 -17.27 -3.31 -3.33
CA ARG A 104 -17.27 -1.84 -3.38
C ARG A 104 -15.95 -1.29 -3.90
N PHE A 105 -14.81 -1.80 -3.42
CA PHE A 105 -13.52 -1.37 -3.94
C PHE A 105 -13.42 -1.56 -5.45
N ILE A 106 -13.81 -2.74 -5.95
CA ILE A 106 -13.81 -3.05 -7.38
C ILE A 106 -14.75 -2.11 -8.14
N ASN A 107 -15.97 -1.92 -7.66
CA ASN A 107 -16.95 -1.05 -8.33
C ASN A 107 -16.53 0.43 -8.30
N THR A 108 -15.93 0.91 -7.23
CA THR A 108 -15.51 2.31 -7.09
C THR A 108 -14.23 2.62 -7.86
N TYR A 109 -13.21 1.77 -7.74
CA TYR A 109 -11.87 2.07 -8.28
C TYR A 109 -11.60 1.41 -9.63
N LEU A 110 -12.24 0.28 -9.97
CA LEU A 110 -11.97 -0.43 -11.24
C LEU A 110 -13.05 -0.21 -12.30
N TYR A 111 -14.31 -0.16 -11.91
CA TYR A 111 -15.44 0.00 -12.83
C TYR A 111 -16.19 1.33 -12.69
N GLY A 112 -15.77 2.18 -11.74
CA GLY A 112 -16.40 3.48 -11.53
C GLY A 112 -16.09 4.44 -12.67
N ASP A 113 -16.85 5.52 -12.75
CA ASP A 113 -16.67 6.58 -13.75
C ASP A 113 -15.38 7.41 -13.57
N ASN A 114 -14.50 7.02 -12.64
CA ASN A 114 -13.24 7.69 -12.38
C ASN A 114 -12.07 6.99 -13.10
N PRO A 115 -11.54 7.56 -14.20
CA PRO A 115 -10.44 6.97 -14.96
C PRO A 115 -9.13 6.88 -14.16
N SER A 116 -8.97 7.70 -13.12
CA SER A 116 -7.78 7.68 -12.25
C SER A 116 -7.82 6.58 -11.17
N GLY A 117 -9.02 6.07 -10.85
CA GLY A 117 -9.23 5.05 -9.83
C GLY A 117 -8.47 3.75 -10.11
N VAL A 118 -8.43 3.32 -11.38
CA VAL A 118 -7.73 2.10 -11.80
C VAL A 118 -6.23 2.24 -11.53
N THR A 119 -5.65 3.39 -11.88
CA THR A 119 -4.22 3.67 -11.69
C THR A 119 -3.84 3.64 -10.22
N LEU A 120 -4.65 4.25 -9.35
CA LEU A 120 -4.41 4.21 -7.91
C LEU A 120 -4.59 2.82 -7.31
N ALA A 121 -5.60 2.06 -7.75
CA ALA A 121 -5.80 0.68 -7.30
C ALA A 121 -4.64 -0.22 -7.72
N VAL A 122 -4.13 -0.06 -8.94
CA VAL A 122 -2.94 -0.76 -9.43
C VAL A 122 -1.73 -0.37 -8.60
N ALA A 123 -1.53 0.92 -8.31
CA ALA A 123 -0.45 1.38 -7.45
C ALA A 123 -0.56 0.79 -6.04
N LEU A 124 -1.76 0.75 -5.44
CA LEU A 124 -2.01 0.20 -4.11
C LEU A 124 -1.61 -1.28 -4.02
N VAL A 125 -1.95 -2.07 -5.04
CA VAL A 125 -1.67 -3.51 -5.04
C VAL A 125 -0.20 -3.78 -5.38
N LEU A 126 0.36 -3.11 -6.39
CA LEU A 126 1.68 -3.44 -6.93
C LEU A 126 2.84 -2.82 -6.15
N SER A 127 2.68 -1.64 -5.54
CA SER A 127 3.76 -0.95 -4.84
C SER A 127 4.46 -1.80 -3.77
N PRO A 128 3.73 -2.41 -2.80
CA PRO A 128 4.36 -3.30 -1.81
C PRO A 128 5.03 -4.52 -2.46
N VAL A 129 4.49 -5.05 -3.55
CA VAL A 129 5.05 -6.21 -4.28
C VAL A 129 6.37 -5.85 -4.95
N ILE A 130 6.43 -4.68 -5.59
CA ILE A 130 7.64 -4.16 -6.24
C ILE A 130 8.74 -3.97 -5.20
N TRP A 131 8.45 -3.31 -4.07
CA TRP A 131 9.43 -3.12 -3.01
C TRP A 131 9.93 -4.42 -2.40
N LEU A 132 9.03 -5.37 -2.14
CA LEU A 132 9.43 -6.66 -1.59
C LEU A 132 10.31 -7.44 -2.57
N SER A 133 10.03 -7.32 -3.87
CA SER A 133 10.87 -7.88 -4.93
C SER A 133 12.26 -7.25 -4.91
N ILE A 134 12.35 -5.92 -4.88
CA ILE A 134 13.62 -5.19 -4.78
C ILE A 134 14.42 -5.69 -3.57
N PHE A 135 13.83 -5.75 -2.37
CA PHE A 135 14.54 -6.24 -1.18
C PHE A 135 14.95 -7.71 -1.26
N THR A 136 14.22 -8.51 -2.02
CA THR A 136 14.52 -9.93 -2.20
C THR A 136 15.68 -10.12 -3.18
N PHE A 137 15.73 -9.34 -4.25
CA PHE A 137 16.71 -9.47 -5.33
C PHE A 137 17.97 -8.61 -5.14
N ALA A 138 17.88 -7.49 -4.39
CA ALA A 138 19.01 -6.60 -4.11
C ALA A 138 19.99 -7.15 -3.05
N LYS A 139 19.92 -8.44 -2.69
CA LYS A 139 20.90 -9.03 -1.78
C LYS A 139 22.27 -9.09 -2.49
N PRO A 140 23.34 -8.54 -1.89
CA PRO A 140 24.65 -8.56 -2.49
C PRO A 140 25.07 -9.99 -2.82
N SER A 141 25.72 -10.13 -3.98
CA SER A 141 26.23 -11.40 -4.45
C SER A 141 27.19 -11.99 -3.40
N ARG A 142 27.34 -13.33 -3.35
CA ARG A 142 28.25 -13.99 -2.41
C ARG A 142 29.69 -13.46 -2.50
N ARG A 143 30.06 -12.87 -3.65
CA ARG A 143 31.34 -12.22 -3.90
C ARG A 143 31.49 -10.91 -3.14
N GLU A 144 30.48 -10.04 -3.14
CA GLU A 144 30.52 -8.72 -2.49
C GLU A 144 30.58 -8.82 -0.95
N ARG A 145 30.01 -9.88 -0.36
CA ARG A 145 30.13 -10.14 1.08
C ARG A 145 31.55 -10.45 1.55
N MET A 146 32.42 -10.98 0.67
CA MET A 146 33.82 -11.26 1.02
C MET A 146 34.69 -10.00 1.08
N TRP A 147 34.29 -8.90 0.41
CA TRP A 147 35.07 -7.66 0.39
C TRP A 147 34.69 -6.69 1.52
N MET A 148 33.54 -6.89 2.18
CA MET A 148 33.06 -6.02 3.27
C MET A 148 33.57 -6.43 4.66
N HIS A 149 34.18 -7.61 4.78
CA HIS A 149 34.88 -8.06 5.98
C HIS A 149 36.23 -8.64 5.56
N PRO A 150 37.25 -7.81 5.30
CA PRO A 150 38.62 -8.29 5.28
C PRO A 150 38.99 -8.63 6.73
N ASP A 151 39.17 -9.93 7.01
CA ASP A 151 39.89 -10.37 8.20
C ASP A 151 41.33 -9.80 8.20
#